data_AF-Q5WXI8-F1
#
_entry.id   AF-Q5WXI8-F1
#
_cell.length_a   1.000
_cell.length_b   1.000
_cell.length_c   1.000
_cell.angle_alpha   90.00
_cell.angle_beta   90.00
_cell.angle_gamma   90.00
#
_symmetry.space_group_name_H-M   'P 1'
#
loop_
_entity.id
_entity.type
_entity.pdbx_description
1 polymer ?
#
loop_
_entity_poly.entity_id
_entity_poly.type
_entity_poly.pdbx_seq_one_letter_code
_entity_poly.pdbx_strand_id
1 'polypeptide(L)'
;MPYATTKIKIALIDQIAHLPHSASFKIELAKLAEHYISMNTQARIKRYQSLPALSSNTIHTKPPLSKWSSVTAISKPTYPNISVAKEEWTDNAFEAFLSELNATTYIINEKKIIEDLNSLPDHRIKMIAERASLPNYEDMLKHFWMIESKTINHRSFIENRKNRLKIILENLSESQLKNSIEDNKFWDIFRNTQEPYCKMAAKALSPKQFEIIISNATLERHSDFAVIISQIKKDSSADKERLQKIIEAIIPHTTPWFALALERQIKGLLTSDKSLFEKFSTDLKKYLSKSLERPEVSLKYRRDRDLNRHAISHLLTEPLENSYKASFSL
;
A
#
# COMPACT_ATOMS: atom_id res chain seq x y z
N MET A 1 -20.24 -12.52 -6.52
CA MET A 1 -20.68 -13.91 -6.65
C MET A 1 -21.60 -14.05 -7.88
N PRO A 2 -21.08 -14.42 -9.05
CA PRO A 2 -21.88 -14.49 -10.28
C PRO A 2 -22.95 -15.61 -10.32
N TYR A 3 -23.07 -16.40 -9.25
CA TYR A 3 -24.02 -17.53 -9.13
C TYR A 3 -24.83 -17.52 -7.83
N ALA A 4 -24.87 -16.39 -7.11
CA ALA A 4 -25.63 -16.31 -5.87
C ALA A 4 -27.13 -16.45 -6.15
N THR A 5 -27.65 -17.66 -6.01
CA THR A 5 -29.09 -17.91 -5.98
C THR A 5 -29.70 -17.23 -4.76
N THR A 6 -31.02 -17.07 -4.73
CA THR A 6 -31.74 -16.56 -3.54
C THR A 6 -31.34 -17.31 -2.27
N LYS A 7 -31.08 -18.62 -2.38
CA LYS A 7 -30.60 -19.45 -1.26
C LYS A 7 -29.21 -19.05 -0.77
N ILE A 8 -28.27 -18.77 -1.67
CA ILE A 8 -26.91 -18.33 -1.32
C ILE A 8 -26.93 -16.91 -0.73
N LYS A 9 -27.80 -16.02 -1.25
CA LYS A 9 -28.00 -14.68 -0.69
C LYS A 9 -28.47 -14.77 0.77
N ILE A 10 -29.47 -15.60 1.06
CA ILE A 10 -30.00 -15.78 2.41
C ILE A 10 -28.92 -16.33 3.34
N ALA A 11 -28.19 -17.37 2.94
CA ALA A 11 -27.11 -17.95 3.74
C ALA A 11 -25.97 -16.95 4.03
N LEU A 12 -25.63 -16.09 3.05
CA LEU A 12 -24.58 -15.09 3.23
C LEU A 12 -25.00 -13.98 4.20
N ILE A 13 -26.25 -13.50 4.10
CA ILE A 13 -26.79 -12.49 5.03
C ILE A 13 -26.87 -13.07 6.44
N ASP A 14 -27.28 -14.34 6.56
CA ASP A 14 -27.30 -15.05 7.83
C ASP A 14 -25.91 -15.16 8.45
N GLN A 15 -24.89 -15.54 7.67
CA GLN A 15 -23.50 -15.56 8.15
C GLN A 15 -22.99 -14.19 8.58
N ILE A 16 -23.36 -13.12 7.87
CA ILE A 16 -22.97 -11.74 8.23
C ILE A 16 -23.60 -11.33 9.57
N ALA A 17 -24.84 -11.73 9.83
CA ALA A 17 -25.52 -11.44 11.09
C ALA A 17 -24.79 -12.05 12.30
N HIS A 18 -24.16 -13.21 12.12
CA HIS A 18 -23.46 -13.97 13.16
C HIS A 18 -21.98 -13.58 13.36
N LEU A 19 -21.44 -12.63 12.60
CA LEU A 19 -20.04 -12.19 12.78
C LEU A 19 -19.80 -11.51 14.14
N PRO A 20 -18.61 -11.59 14.75
CA PRO A 20 -18.31 -10.91 16.02
C PRO A 20 -17.95 -9.42 15.79
N HIS A 21 -18.80 -8.68 15.07
CA HIS A 21 -18.61 -7.25 14.76
C HIS A 21 -19.83 -6.42 15.17
N SER A 22 -19.67 -5.09 15.18
CA SER A 22 -20.76 -4.15 15.51
C SER A 22 -21.92 -4.25 14.52
N ALA A 23 -23.13 -3.95 14.99
CA ALA A 23 -24.34 -4.01 14.15
C ALA A 23 -24.26 -3.08 12.94
N SER A 24 -23.67 -1.89 13.09
CA SER A 24 -23.46 -0.94 11.98
C SER A 24 -22.56 -1.52 10.88
N PHE A 25 -21.47 -2.20 11.24
CA PHE A 25 -20.59 -2.87 10.30
C PHE A 25 -21.29 -4.01 9.56
N LYS A 26 -22.07 -4.83 10.27
CA LYS A 26 -22.86 -5.92 9.68
C LYS A 26 -23.90 -5.41 8.67
N ILE A 27 -24.57 -4.31 8.99
CA ILE A 27 -25.57 -3.68 8.12
C ILE A 27 -24.91 -3.20 6.82
N GLU A 28 -23.77 -2.50 6.90
CA GLU A 28 -23.06 -2.02 5.71
C GLU A 28 -22.49 -3.18 4.89
N LEU A 29 -21.99 -4.24 5.55
CA LEU A 29 -21.51 -5.43 4.87
C LEU A 29 -22.65 -6.19 4.16
N ALA A 30 -23.84 -6.25 4.75
CA ALA A 30 -25.02 -6.85 4.12
C ALA A 30 -25.49 -6.05 2.90
N LYS A 31 -25.53 -4.71 2.99
CA LYS A 31 -25.84 -3.82 1.86
C LYS A 31 -24.84 -3.98 0.73
N LEU A 32 -23.55 -4.06 1.06
CA LEU A 32 -22.48 -4.27 0.08
C LEU A 32 -22.61 -5.62 -0.62
N ALA A 33 -22.89 -6.68 0.14
CA ALA A 33 -23.14 -8.01 -0.42
C ALA A 33 -24.35 -8.00 -1.37
N GLU A 34 -25.44 -7.35 -0.98
CA GLU A 34 -26.64 -7.23 -1.80
C GLU A 34 -26.41 -6.45 -3.09
N HIS A 35 -25.68 -5.33 -3.01
CA HIS A 35 -25.29 -4.52 -4.16
C HIS A 35 -24.52 -5.35 -5.21
N TYR A 36 -23.49 -6.09 -4.79
CA TYR A 36 -22.70 -6.91 -5.71
C TYR A 36 -23.45 -8.13 -6.25
N ILE A 37 -24.39 -8.71 -5.48
CA ILE A 37 -25.25 -9.79 -5.97
C ILE A 37 -26.19 -9.26 -7.07
N SER A 38 -26.80 -8.08 -6.84
CA SER A 38 -27.69 -7.43 -7.81
C SER A 38 -26.95 -7.09 -9.10
N MET A 39 -25.79 -6.42 -9.02
CA MET A 39 -25.00 -6.06 -10.19
C MET A 39 -24.57 -7.27 -11.03
N ASN A 40 -24.15 -8.35 -10.39
CA ASN A 40 -23.75 -9.58 -11.09
C ASN A 40 -24.95 -10.27 -11.77
N THR A 41 -26.12 -10.26 -11.14
CA THR A 41 -27.36 -10.78 -11.73
C THR A 41 -27.75 -9.99 -12.97
N GLN A 42 -27.71 -8.66 -12.90
CA GLN A 42 -27.99 -7.79 -14.06
C GLN A 42 -26.99 -7.98 -15.20
N ALA A 43 -25.69 -8.08 -14.89
CA ALA A 43 -24.65 -8.34 -15.89
C ALA A 43 -24.85 -9.69 -16.59
N ARG A 44 -25.33 -10.70 -15.87
CA ARG A 44 -25.68 -12.01 -16.44
C ARG A 44 -26.90 -11.93 -17.36
N ILE A 45 -27.99 -11.27 -16.92
CA ILE A 45 -29.19 -11.09 -17.74
C ILE A 45 -28.82 -10.41 -19.06
N LYS A 46 -28.02 -9.34 -19.02
CA LYS A 46 -27.54 -8.65 -20.22
C LYS A 46 -26.72 -9.54 -21.15
N ARG A 47 -25.87 -10.43 -20.63
CA ARG A 47 -25.09 -11.39 -21.44
C ARG A 47 -25.94 -12.47 -22.11
N TYR A 48 -27.04 -12.89 -21.48
CA TYR A 48 -27.95 -13.86 -22.09
C TYR A 48 -28.91 -13.21 -23.10
N GLN A 49 -29.25 -11.93 -22.91
CA GLN A 49 -30.05 -11.15 -23.86
C GLN A 49 -29.24 -10.72 -25.11
N SER A 50 -27.90 -10.71 -25.03
CA SER A 50 -27.01 -10.29 -26.13
C SER A 50 -26.46 -11.45 -26.97
N LEU A 51 -26.96 -12.68 -26.83
CA LEU A 51 -26.56 -13.82 -27.66
C LEU A 51 -27.48 -13.89 -28.90
N PRO A 52 -26.93 -13.87 -30.14
CA PRO A 52 -27.70 -14.20 -31.32
C PRO A 52 -28.14 -15.67 -31.25
N ALA A 53 -29.39 -15.95 -31.62
CA ALA A 53 -29.80 -17.33 -31.88
C ALA A 53 -28.95 -17.87 -33.05
N LEU A 54 -28.12 -18.87 -32.78
CA LEU A 54 -27.41 -19.57 -33.85
C LEU A 54 -27.38 -21.08 -33.62
N SER A 55 -27.51 -21.73 -34.77
CA SER A 55 -27.84 -23.10 -35.07
C SER A 55 -26.94 -24.15 -34.43
N SER A 56 -27.58 -25.28 -34.15
CA SER A 56 -27.03 -26.56 -33.73
C SER A 56 -25.84 -27.04 -34.57
N ASN A 57 -24.91 -27.68 -33.85
CA ASN A 57 -23.88 -28.63 -34.27
C ASN A 57 -22.45 -28.10 -34.40
N THR A 58 -21.70 -28.19 -33.30
CA THR A 58 -20.36 -28.84 -33.35
C THR A 58 -19.97 -29.28 -31.94
N ILE A 59 -19.71 -30.58 -31.79
CA ILE A 59 -19.25 -31.21 -30.56
C ILE A 59 -17.79 -30.80 -30.36
N HIS A 60 -17.52 -29.95 -29.38
CA HIS A 60 -16.19 -29.81 -28.80
C HIS A 60 -16.23 -30.30 -27.36
N THR A 61 -15.63 -31.46 -27.15
CA THR A 61 -15.32 -32.07 -25.85
C THR A 61 -14.41 -31.15 -25.04
N LYS A 62 -15.00 -30.33 -24.17
CA LYS A 62 -14.29 -29.73 -23.03
C LYS A 62 -14.49 -30.61 -21.79
N PRO A 63 -13.47 -30.83 -20.96
CA PRO A 63 -13.62 -31.60 -19.73
C PRO A 63 -14.61 -30.87 -18.80
N PRO A 64 -15.35 -31.61 -17.95
CA PRO A 64 -16.36 -31.01 -17.09
C PRO A 64 -15.70 -30.02 -16.13
N LEU A 65 -16.09 -28.76 -16.22
CA LEU A 65 -15.72 -27.71 -15.28
C LEU A 65 -16.12 -28.16 -13.87
N SER A 66 -15.13 -28.42 -13.02
CA SER A 66 -15.31 -28.70 -11.60
C SER A 66 -16.11 -27.58 -10.94
N LYS A 67 -17.09 -27.93 -10.09
CA LYS A 67 -17.94 -27.01 -9.29
C LYS A 67 -17.14 -26.03 -8.41
N TRP A 68 -15.81 -26.19 -8.33
CA TRP A 68 -14.91 -25.45 -7.45
C TRP A 68 -13.77 -24.74 -8.19
N SER A 69 -13.81 -24.59 -9.52
CA SER A 69 -12.80 -23.78 -10.21
C SER A 69 -12.93 -22.31 -9.79
N SER A 70 -11.88 -21.78 -9.17
CA SER A 70 -11.77 -20.37 -8.80
C SER A 70 -11.97 -19.49 -10.04
N VAL A 71 -13.11 -18.81 -10.11
CA VAL A 71 -13.33 -17.77 -11.13
C VAL A 71 -12.46 -16.59 -10.73
N THR A 72 -11.40 -16.32 -11.48
CA THR A 72 -10.62 -15.09 -11.37
C THR A 72 -11.52 -13.92 -11.77
N ALA A 73 -12.31 -13.42 -10.82
CA ALA A 73 -13.08 -12.21 -11.00
C ALA A 73 -12.06 -11.06 -11.05
N ILE A 74 -11.73 -10.61 -12.25
CA ILE A 74 -11.01 -9.36 -12.45
C ILE A 74 -11.98 -8.25 -12.01
N SER A 75 -11.93 -7.87 -10.74
CA SER A 75 -12.63 -6.71 -10.22
C SER A 75 -11.95 -5.45 -10.75
N LYS A 76 -12.18 -5.11 -12.01
CA LYS A 76 -11.85 -3.78 -12.52
C LYS A 76 -12.96 -2.85 -12.06
N PRO A 77 -12.70 -1.89 -11.15
CA PRO A 77 -13.72 -0.91 -10.79
C PRO A 77 -14.03 -0.07 -12.04
N THR A 78 -15.31 0.20 -12.27
CA THR A 78 -15.78 0.97 -13.41
C THR A 78 -15.63 2.44 -13.09
N TYR A 79 -14.47 3.01 -13.41
CA TYR A 79 -14.22 4.43 -13.25
C TYR A 79 -14.51 5.16 -14.56
N PRO A 80 -15.19 6.33 -14.55
CA PRO A 80 -15.23 7.20 -15.72
C PRO A 80 -13.82 7.64 -16.07
N ASN A 81 -13.46 7.56 -17.35
CA ASN A 81 -12.13 7.88 -17.85
C ASN A 81 -12.10 9.35 -18.25
N ILE A 82 -11.49 10.20 -17.43
CA ILE A 82 -11.25 11.62 -17.77
C ILE A 82 -9.82 11.71 -18.28
N SER A 83 -9.63 12.12 -19.54
CA SER A 83 -8.30 12.41 -20.07
C SER A 83 -7.76 13.66 -19.37
N VAL A 84 -6.74 13.49 -18.54
CA VAL A 84 -5.99 14.63 -17.99
C VAL A 84 -4.90 14.96 -18.99
N ALA A 85 -5.08 16.04 -19.75
CA ALA A 85 -4.05 16.54 -20.65
C ALA A 85 -2.96 17.24 -19.83
N LYS A 86 -1.69 16.92 -20.11
CA LYS A 86 -0.57 17.69 -19.57
C LYS A 86 -0.41 18.93 -20.45
N GLU A 87 -0.40 20.09 -19.82
CA GLU A 87 -0.25 21.36 -20.53
C GLU A 87 1.19 21.85 -20.43
N GLU A 88 1.65 22.63 -21.42
CA GLU A 88 2.92 23.33 -21.29
C GLU A 88 2.71 24.58 -20.44
N TRP A 89 3.44 24.63 -19.33
CA TRP A 89 3.34 25.71 -18.35
C TRP A 89 4.46 26.73 -18.55
N THR A 90 4.07 28.01 -18.64
CA THR A 90 5.03 29.13 -18.56
C THR A 90 5.68 29.17 -17.18
N ASP A 91 6.90 29.69 -17.09
CA ASP A 91 7.60 29.82 -15.80
C ASP A 91 6.81 30.68 -14.81
N ASN A 92 6.21 31.78 -15.29
CA ASN A 92 5.41 32.66 -14.45
C ASN A 92 4.17 31.96 -13.86
N ALA A 93 3.49 31.13 -14.66
CA ALA A 93 2.35 30.35 -14.18
C ALA A 93 2.78 29.31 -13.13
N PHE A 94 3.94 28.67 -13.36
CA PHE A 94 4.46 27.69 -12.41
C PHE A 94 4.89 28.34 -11.08
N GLU A 95 5.58 29.48 -11.10
CA GLU A 95 5.94 30.19 -9.87
C GLU A 95 4.70 30.68 -9.10
N ALA A 96 3.66 31.15 -9.81
CA ALA A 96 2.39 31.51 -9.17
C ALA A 96 1.74 30.29 -8.48
N PHE A 97 1.73 29.14 -9.14
CA PHE A 97 1.29 27.87 -8.56
C PHE A 97 2.11 27.48 -7.31
N LEU A 98 3.45 27.58 -7.36
CA LEU A 98 4.31 27.27 -6.22
C LEU A 98 4.00 28.18 -5.03
N SER A 99 3.77 29.47 -5.29
CA SER A 99 3.37 30.44 -4.26
C SER A 99 2.01 30.08 -3.64
N GLU A 100 1.04 29.70 -4.46
CA GLU A 100 -0.29 29.27 -3.99
C GLU A 100 -0.22 27.97 -3.18
N LEU A 101 0.57 26.99 -3.61
CA LEU A 101 0.79 25.74 -2.89
C LEU A 101 1.50 25.98 -1.55
N ASN A 102 2.41 26.94 -1.48
CA ASN A 102 3.13 27.30 -0.26
C ASN A 102 2.36 28.27 0.66
N ALA A 103 1.25 28.86 0.19
CA ALA A 103 0.52 29.84 0.96
C ALA A 103 -0.11 29.23 2.22
N THR A 104 -0.04 29.96 3.33
CA THR A 104 -0.71 29.56 4.60
C THR A 104 -2.22 29.38 4.47
N THR A 105 -2.81 29.96 3.43
CA THR A 105 -4.25 29.91 3.12
C THR A 105 -4.56 29.09 1.86
N TYR A 106 -3.69 28.13 1.49
CA TYR A 106 -3.85 27.30 0.27
C TYR A 106 -5.25 26.67 0.12
N ILE A 107 -5.94 26.41 1.23
CA ILE A 107 -7.31 25.86 1.27
C ILE A 107 -8.29 26.70 0.44
N ILE A 108 -8.11 28.02 0.38
CA ILE A 108 -8.94 28.93 -0.43
C ILE A 108 -8.84 28.56 -1.92
N ASN A 109 -7.65 28.18 -2.38
CA ASN A 109 -7.34 27.83 -3.77
C ASN A 109 -7.27 26.33 -4.00
N GLU A 110 -7.68 25.49 -3.06
CA GLU A 110 -7.42 24.04 -3.10
C GLU A 110 -7.92 23.37 -4.39
N LYS A 111 -9.13 23.71 -4.84
CA LYS A 111 -9.69 23.13 -6.08
C LYS A 111 -8.81 23.44 -7.28
N LYS A 112 -8.37 24.71 -7.38
CA LYS A 112 -7.46 25.17 -8.42
C LYS A 112 -6.11 24.46 -8.33
N ILE A 113 -5.53 24.36 -7.12
CA ILE A 113 -4.25 23.66 -6.91
C ILE A 113 -4.35 22.18 -7.34
N ILE A 114 -5.47 21.51 -7.07
CA ILE A 114 -5.71 20.13 -7.52
C ILE A 114 -5.78 20.05 -9.05
N GLU A 115 -6.52 20.95 -9.70
CA GLU A 115 -6.63 21.02 -11.16
C GLU A 115 -5.25 21.29 -11.79
N ASP A 116 -4.52 22.27 -11.27
CA ASP A 116 -3.17 22.63 -11.69
C ASP A 116 -2.22 21.44 -11.55
N LEU A 117 -2.16 20.81 -10.37
CA LEU A 117 -1.37 19.59 -10.13
C LEU A 117 -1.68 18.47 -11.13
N ASN A 118 -2.94 18.34 -11.54
CA ASN A 118 -3.32 17.33 -12.51
C ASN A 118 -2.78 17.64 -13.92
N SER A 119 -2.72 18.92 -14.30
CA SER A 119 -2.23 19.37 -15.60
C SER A 119 -0.70 19.48 -15.72
N LEU A 120 0.04 19.49 -14.59
CA LEU A 120 1.48 19.70 -14.59
C LEU A 120 2.26 18.60 -15.34
N PRO A 121 3.27 18.97 -16.15
CA PRO A 121 4.18 18.01 -16.75
C PRO A 121 5.19 17.45 -15.72
N ASP A 122 5.75 16.28 -16.01
CA ASP A 122 6.58 15.52 -15.05
C ASP A 122 7.81 16.30 -14.55
N HIS A 123 8.43 17.09 -15.44
CA HIS A 123 9.59 17.91 -15.06
C HIS A 123 9.20 19.02 -14.07
N ARG A 124 7.98 19.59 -14.14
CA ARG A 124 7.50 20.58 -13.17
C ARG A 124 7.15 19.94 -11.84
N ILE A 125 6.60 18.71 -11.86
CA ILE A 125 6.37 17.95 -10.63
C ILE A 125 7.70 17.68 -9.91
N LYS A 126 8.75 17.32 -10.66
CA LYS A 126 10.12 17.20 -10.11
C LYS A 126 10.59 18.50 -9.47
N MET A 127 10.37 19.64 -10.14
CA MET A 127 10.73 20.95 -9.61
C MET A 127 10.01 21.30 -8.30
N ILE A 128 8.82 20.76 -8.01
CA ILE A 128 8.18 20.96 -6.69
C ILE A 128 9.09 20.44 -5.57
N ALA A 129 9.62 19.22 -5.71
CA ALA A 129 10.54 18.65 -4.72
C ALA A 129 11.85 19.46 -4.62
N GLU A 130 12.38 19.91 -5.75
CA GLU A 130 13.60 20.74 -5.78
C GLU A 130 13.38 22.10 -5.11
N ARG A 131 12.25 22.78 -5.38
CA ARG A 131 11.94 24.09 -4.82
C ARG A 131 11.55 24.05 -3.36
N ALA A 132 10.89 22.99 -2.91
CA ALA A 132 10.59 22.79 -1.49
C ALA A 132 11.83 22.62 -0.60
N SER A 133 13.04 22.60 -1.17
CA SER A 133 14.30 22.59 -0.38
C SER A 133 14.75 24.01 -0.02
N LEU A 134 14.18 25.04 -0.66
CA LEU A 134 14.55 26.43 -0.45
C LEU A 134 13.83 27.00 0.79
N PRO A 135 14.45 27.95 1.52
CA PRO A 135 13.88 28.52 2.75
C PRO A 135 12.52 29.18 2.57
N ASN A 136 12.20 29.68 1.38
CA ASN A 136 10.94 30.38 1.13
C ASN A 136 9.74 29.44 0.96
N TYR A 137 9.96 28.12 0.96
CA TYR A 137 8.97 27.10 0.60
C TYR A 137 8.71 26.07 1.71
N GLU A 138 8.65 26.54 2.97
CA GLU A 138 8.54 25.68 4.17
C GLU A 138 7.26 24.82 4.20
N ASP A 139 6.12 25.36 3.77
CA ASP A 139 4.81 24.69 3.86
C ASP A 139 4.48 23.85 2.63
N MET A 140 5.24 23.99 1.54
CA MET A 140 4.93 23.40 0.24
C MET A 140 4.74 21.88 0.27
N LEU A 141 5.67 21.14 0.88
CA LEU A 141 5.58 19.67 0.95
C LEU A 141 4.44 19.22 1.85
N LYS A 142 4.22 19.91 2.97
CA LYS A 142 3.10 19.64 3.88
C LYS A 142 1.76 19.79 3.16
N HIS A 143 1.56 20.90 2.45
CA HIS A 143 0.35 21.12 1.67
C HIS A 143 0.22 20.12 0.52
N PHE A 144 1.33 19.75 -0.14
CA PHE A 144 1.34 18.68 -1.13
C PHE A 144 0.84 17.35 -0.55
N TRP A 145 1.36 16.91 0.60
CA TRP A 145 0.88 15.69 1.27
C TRP A 145 -0.57 15.78 1.70
N MET A 146 -1.02 16.93 2.19
CA MET A 146 -2.42 17.16 2.54
C MET A 146 -3.34 16.98 1.33
N ILE A 147 -3.03 17.63 0.21
CA ILE A 147 -3.81 17.54 -1.03
C ILE A 147 -3.80 16.12 -1.55
N GLU A 148 -2.62 15.52 -1.67
CA GLU A 148 -2.49 14.15 -2.16
C GLU A 148 -3.06 13.13 -1.18
N SER A 149 -3.33 13.44 0.09
CA SER A 149 -4.00 12.49 0.99
C SER A 149 -5.50 12.34 0.72
N LYS A 150 -6.11 13.30 0.01
CA LYS A 150 -7.55 13.30 -0.25
C LYS A 150 -7.93 12.22 -1.26
N THR A 151 -8.91 11.39 -0.90
CA THR A 151 -9.39 10.30 -1.76
C THR A 151 -10.31 10.85 -2.85
N ILE A 152 -9.86 10.79 -4.10
CA ILE A 152 -10.69 11.06 -5.28
C ILE A 152 -10.79 9.76 -6.08
N ASN A 153 -11.98 9.15 -6.08
CA ASN A 153 -12.22 7.78 -6.56
C ASN A 153 -12.36 7.69 -8.10
N HIS A 154 -11.45 8.31 -8.86
CA HIS A 154 -11.43 8.26 -10.33
C HIS A 154 -10.11 7.68 -10.86
N ARG A 155 -10.16 6.76 -11.82
CA ARG A 155 -8.97 6.01 -12.29
C ARG A 155 -7.86 6.88 -12.87
N SER A 156 -8.21 7.87 -13.69
CA SER A 156 -7.23 8.79 -14.27
C SER A 156 -6.54 9.62 -13.20
N PHE A 157 -7.29 10.06 -12.19
CA PHE A 157 -6.75 10.72 -11.01
C PHE A 157 -5.86 9.78 -10.20
N ILE A 158 -6.22 8.50 -10.05
CA ILE A 158 -5.41 7.52 -9.33
C ILE A 158 -4.04 7.31 -9.99
N GLU A 159 -3.99 7.10 -11.31
CA GLU A 159 -2.72 6.92 -12.02
C GLU A 159 -1.90 8.21 -12.07
N ASN A 160 -2.53 9.37 -12.27
CA ASN A 160 -1.82 10.66 -12.26
C ASN A 160 -1.23 10.96 -10.88
N ARG A 161 -2.02 10.81 -9.81
CA ARG A 161 -1.57 10.92 -8.41
C ARG A 161 -0.41 9.97 -8.11
N LYS A 162 -0.52 8.71 -8.52
CA LYS A 162 0.55 7.72 -8.36
C LYS A 162 1.85 8.18 -9.05
N ASN A 163 1.76 8.73 -10.26
CA ASN A 163 2.90 9.26 -10.98
C ASN A 163 3.52 10.47 -10.25
N ARG A 164 2.70 11.42 -9.79
CA ARG A 164 3.18 12.59 -9.04
C ARG A 164 3.87 12.19 -7.74
N LEU A 165 3.23 11.36 -6.93
CA LEU A 165 3.80 10.82 -5.70
C LEU A 165 5.13 10.10 -5.96
N LYS A 166 5.22 9.34 -7.05
CA LYS A 166 6.45 8.67 -7.44
C LYS A 166 7.58 9.68 -7.71
N ILE A 167 7.32 10.67 -8.56
CA ILE A 167 8.30 11.70 -8.91
C ILE A 167 8.75 12.46 -7.66
N ILE A 168 7.83 12.85 -6.78
CA ILE A 168 8.19 13.53 -5.53
C ILE A 168 9.08 12.64 -4.67
N LEU A 169 8.66 11.40 -4.37
CA LEU A 169 9.44 10.48 -3.54
C LEU A 169 10.86 10.23 -4.07
N GLU A 170 11.02 10.13 -5.39
CA GLU A 170 12.33 9.91 -6.03
C GLU A 170 13.27 11.13 -5.93
N ASN A 171 12.73 12.33 -5.64
CA ASN A 171 13.47 13.59 -5.65
C ASN A 171 13.52 14.31 -4.29
N LEU A 172 12.97 13.73 -3.22
CA LEU A 172 13.13 14.28 -1.87
C LEU A 172 14.58 14.17 -1.40
N SER A 173 15.12 15.28 -0.90
CA SER A 173 16.35 15.27 -0.09
C SER A 173 16.12 14.60 1.26
N GLU A 174 17.21 14.27 1.97
CA GLU A 174 17.12 13.64 3.30
C GLU A 174 16.35 14.51 4.31
N SER A 175 16.61 15.83 4.35
CA SER A 175 15.90 16.74 5.26
C SER A 175 14.40 16.80 4.95
N GLN A 176 14.04 16.89 3.66
CA GLN A 176 12.65 16.90 3.24
C GLN A 176 11.94 15.58 3.55
N LEU A 177 12.62 14.45 3.39
CA LEU A 177 12.07 13.15 3.75
C LEU A 177 11.82 13.05 5.26
N LYS A 178 12.76 13.52 6.10
CA LYS A 178 12.59 13.59 7.56
C LYS A 178 11.38 14.45 7.93
N ASN A 179 11.24 15.64 7.35
CA ASN A 179 10.08 16.49 7.59
C ASN A 179 8.77 15.84 7.12
N SER A 180 8.81 15.11 5.99
CA SER A 180 7.61 14.47 5.43
C SER A 180 7.09 13.34 6.31
N ILE A 181 7.96 12.55 6.94
CA ILE A 181 7.53 11.42 7.80
C ILE A 181 6.98 11.87 9.17
N GLU A 182 7.16 13.13 9.56
CA GLU A 182 6.48 13.72 10.71
C GLU A 182 5.01 14.02 10.42
N ASP A 183 4.65 14.23 9.15
CA ASP A 183 3.28 14.49 8.73
C ASP A 183 2.43 13.21 8.69
N ASN A 184 1.31 13.22 9.40
CA ASN A 184 0.33 12.13 9.37
C ASN A 184 -0.18 11.84 7.95
N LYS A 185 -0.28 12.86 7.10
CA LYS A 185 -0.79 12.75 5.73
C LYS A 185 0.14 11.99 4.79
N PHE A 186 1.44 12.04 5.03
CA PHE A 186 2.41 11.19 4.35
C PHE A 186 2.05 9.70 4.58
N TRP A 187 1.84 9.31 5.84
CA TRP A 187 1.51 7.92 6.18
C TRP A 187 0.13 7.49 5.72
N ASP A 188 -0.87 8.37 5.79
CA ASP A 188 -2.24 8.08 5.33
C ASP A 188 -2.27 7.64 3.86
N ILE A 189 -1.43 8.25 3.00
CA ILE A 189 -1.32 7.90 1.57
C ILE A 189 -0.83 6.46 1.37
N PHE A 190 0.13 6.00 2.18
CA PHE A 190 0.78 4.71 1.99
C PHE A 190 0.23 3.58 2.87
N ARG A 191 -0.66 3.89 3.82
CA ARG A 191 -1.31 2.87 4.68
C ARG A 191 -2.29 1.99 3.91
N ASN A 192 -2.96 2.54 2.89
CA ASN A 192 -3.97 1.81 2.13
C ASN A 192 -3.33 0.88 1.09
N THR A 193 -3.38 -0.44 1.34
CA THR A 193 -2.85 -1.47 0.44
C THR A 193 -3.75 -1.79 -0.75
N GLN A 194 -5.02 -1.33 -0.74
CA GLN A 194 -5.93 -1.48 -1.88
C GLN A 194 -5.59 -0.51 -3.01
N GLU A 195 -4.97 0.62 -2.65
CA GLU A 195 -4.51 1.63 -3.60
C GLU A 195 -3.10 1.32 -4.11
N PRO A 196 -2.75 1.76 -5.33
CA PRO A 196 -1.45 1.44 -5.91
C PRO A 196 -0.28 2.21 -5.27
N TYR A 197 -0.55 3.15 -4.36
CA TYR A 197 0.45 4.07 -3.81
C TYR A 197 1.44 3.38 -2.89
N CYS A 198 0.97 2.51 -1.99
CA CYS A 198 1.86 1.76 -1.09
C CYS A 198 2.86 0.90 -1.88
N LYS A 199 2.36 0.15 -2.86
CA LYS A 199 3.20 -0.68 -3.74
C LYS A 199 4.13 0.14 -4.63
N MET A 200 3.69 1.32 -5.07
CA MET A 200 4.52 2.26 -5.80
C MET A 200 5.67 2.76 -4.90
N ALA A 201 5.38 3.23 -3.69
CA ALA A 201 6.37 3.74 -2.74
C ALA A 201 7.41 2.67 -2.38
N ALA A 202 6.97 1.43 -2.11
CA ALA A 202 7.86 0.31 -1.83
C ALA A 202 8.84 -0.01 -2.98
N LYS A 203 8.46 0.34 -4.22
CA LYS A 203 9.32 0.22 -5.41
C LYS A 203 10.21 1.46 -5.61
N ALA A 204 9.68 2.66 -5.40
CA ALA A 204 10.37 3.92 -5.67
C ALA A 204 11.46 4.25 -4.65
N LEU A 205 11.21 3.99 -3.36
CA LEU A 205 12.14 4.34 -2.28
C LEU A 205 13.48 3.62 -2.42
N SER A 206 14.60 4.33 -2.26
CA SER A 206 15.92 3.73 -2.22
C SER A 206 16.20 3.02 -0.88
N PRO A 207 17.17 2.08 -0.80
CA PRO A 207 17.57 1.49 0.48
C PRO A 207 17.92 2.53 1.55
N LYS A 208 18.59 3.63 1.14
CA LYS A 208 18.93 4.73 2.04
C LYS A 208 17.68 5.48 2.54
N GLN A 209 16.69 5.68 1.68
CA GLN A 209 15.42 6.30 2.09
C GLN A 209 14.65 5.39 3.07
N PHE A 210 14.65 4.07 2.88
CA PHE A 210 14.08 3.13 3.87
C PHE A 210 14.74 3.27 5.25
N GLU A 211 16.08 3.35 5.29
CA GLU A 211 16.84 3.59 6.52
C GLU A 211 16.46 4.93 7.17
N ILE A 212 16.44 6.02 6.41
CA ILE A 212 16.06 7.36 6.90
C ILE A 212 14.66 7.33 7.49
N ILE A 213 13.69 6.70 6.80
CA ILE A 213 12.31 6.60 7.26
C ILE A 213 12.26 5.89 8.62
N ILE A 214 12.82 4.69 8.74
CA ILE A 214 12.67 3.90 9.98
C ILE A 214 13.50 4.45 11.14
N SER A 215 14.64 5.08 10.87
CA SER A 215 15.50 5.64 11.92
C SER A 215 14.95 6.92 12.53
N ASN A 216 14.11 7.67 11.79
CA ASN A 216 13.56 8.96 12.22
C ASN A 216 12.04 8.91 12.51
N ALA A 217 11.35 7.84 12.11
CA ALA A 217 9.93 7.66 12.40
C ALA A 217 9.68 7.45 13.91
N THR A 218 8.55 7.96 14.41
CA THR A 218 8.11 7.66 15.77
C THR A 218 7.64 6.21 15.88
N LEU A 219 7.68 5.64 17.10
CA LEU A 219 7.33 4.23 17.32
C LEU A 219 5.90 3.88 16.83
N GLU A 220 4.98 4.84 16.82
CA GLU A 220 3.61 4.70 16.30
C GLU A 220 3.62 4.36 14.80
N ARG A 221 4.55 4.97 14.06
CA ARG A 221 4.67 4.85 12.61
C ARG A 221 5.40 3.60 12.15
N HIS A 222 6.04 2.86 13.06
CA HIS A 222 6.70 1.61 12.70
C HIS A 222 5.71 0.56 12.19
N SER A 223 4.46 0.61 12.65
CA SER A 223 3.37 -0.22 12.11
C SER A 223 3.00 0.15 10.67
N ASP A 224 2.93 1.46 10.35
CA ASP A 224 2.71 1.96 9.00
C ASP A 224 3.89 1.59 8.07
N PHE A 225 5.11 1.69 8.57
CA PHE A 225 6.32 1.27 7.84
C PHE A 225 6.33 -0.23 7.51
N ALA A 226 5.81 -1.07 8.42
CA ALA A 226 5.67 -2.51 8.19
C ALA A 226 4.79 -2.81 6.96
N VAL A 227 3.78 -1.97 6.70
CA VAL A 227 2.92 -2.08 5.51
C VAL A 227 3.74 -1.87 4.24
N ILE A 228 4.58 -0.84 4.20
CA ILE A 228 5.43 -0.50 3.04
C ILE A 228 6.44 -1.63 2.75
N ILE A 229 7.15 -2.10 3.78
CA ILE A 229 8.11 -3.21 3.62
C ILE A 229 7.43 -4.46 3.07
N SER A 230 6.21 -4.75 3.53
CA SER A 230 5.46 -5.92 3.08
C SER A 230 5.13 -5.91 1.59
N GLN A 231 5.19 -4.75 0.92
CA GLN A 231 4.93 -4.61 -0.52
C GLN A 231 6.18 -4.75 -1.41
N ILE A 232 7.37 -4.94 -0.84
CA ILE A 232 8.60 -5.10 -1.62
C ILE A 232 8.52 -6.41 -2.41
N LYS A 233 8.78 -6.31 -3.72
CA LYS A 233 8.81 -7.46 -4.64
C LYS A 233 10.10 -8.26 -4.49
N LYS A 234 10.01 -9.54 -4.86
CA LYS A 234 11.14 -10.48 -4.90
C LYS A 234 11.11 -11.35 -6.18
N ASP A 235 10.51 -10.80 -7.23
CA ASP A 235 10.17 -11.51 -8.47
C ASP A 235 11.41 -11.72 -9.36
N SER A 236 12.34 -10.75 -9.36
CA SER A 236 13.56 -10.77 -10.18
C SER A 236 14.84 -10.81 -9.35
N SER A 237 15.97 -11.13 -9.98
CA SER A 237 17.29 -11.07 -9.32
C SER A 237 17.61 -9.67 -8.79
N ALA A 238 17.35 -8.64 -9.60
CA ALA A 238 17.55 -7.24 -9.20
C ALA A 238 16.65 -6.83 -8.01
N ASP A 239 15.40 -7.31 -7.98
CA ASP A 239 14.51 -7.06 -6.84
C ASP A 239 15.04 -7.72 -5.55
N LYS A 240 15.60 -8.93 -5.65
CA LYS A 240 16.21 -9.64 -4.52
C LYS A 240 17.47 -8.94 -4.01
N GLU A 241 18.35 -8.49 -4.90
CA GLU A 241 19.55 -7.72 -4.52
C GLU A 241 19.15 -6.41 -3.84
N ARG A 242 18.15 -5.71 -4.39
CA ARG A 242 17.62 -4.50 -3.75
C ARG A 242 17.00 -4.80 -2.38
N LEU A 243 16.24 -5.88 -2.26
CA LEU A 243 15.66 -6.31 -0.97
C LEU A 243 16.75 -6.60 0.06
N GLN A 244 17.85 -7.25 -0.32
CA GLN A 244 19.00 -7.46 0.55
C GLN A 244 19.55 -6.14 1.09
N LYS A 245 19.84 -5.17 0.20
CA LYS A 245 20.33 -3.84 0.60
C LYS A 245 19.36 -3.10 1.51
N ILE A 246 18.05 -3.24 1.28
CA ILE A 246 17.02 -2.67 2.15
C ILE A 246 17.06 -3.33 3.53
N ILE A 247 17.07 -4.66 3.61
CA ILE A 247 17.12 -5.40 4.88
C ILE A 247 18.36 -5.00 5.68
N GLU A 248 19.53 -4.98 5.04
CA GLU A 248 20.79 -4.54 5.67
C GLU A 248 20.67 -3.15 6.29
N ALA A 249 20.00 -2.22 5.60
CA ALA A 249 19.86 -0.85 6.06
C ALA A 249 18.86 -0.69 7.22
N ILE A 250 17.78 -1.47 7.24
CA ILE A 250 16.69 -1.30 8.23
C ILE A 250 16.81 -2.21 9.45
N ILE A 251 17.55 -3.32 9.36
CA ILE A 251 17.65 -4.31 10.44
C ILE A 251 18.17 -3.74 11.76
N PRO A 252 19.11 -2.76 11.80
CA PRO A 252 19.58 -2.17 13.06
C PRO A 252 18.48 -1.41 13.81
N HIS A 253 17.43 -0.97 13.09
CA HIS A 253 16.32 -0.20 13.63
C HIS A 253 15.11 -1.06 14.00
N THR A 254 15.27 -2.39 14.06
CA THR A 254 14.18 -3.33 14.36
C THR A 254 13.43 -2.96 15.64
N THR A 255 12.10 -2.99 15.55
CA THR A 255 11.21 -2.85 16.71
C THR A 255 10.09 -3.87 16.63
N PRO A 256 9.37 -4.13 17.75
CA PRO A 256 8.27 -5.08 17.77
C PRO A 256 7.19 -4.83 16.69
N TRP A 257 6.93 -3.55 16.34
CA TRP A 257 5.85 -3.17 15.41
C TRP A 257 6.11 -3.50 13.93
N PHE A 258 7.36 -3.79 13.52
CA PHE A 258 7.63 -4.22 12.15
C PHE A 258 8.49 -5.50 12.05
N ALA A 259 8.94 -6.06 13.17
CA ALA A 259 9.79 -7.26 13.18
C ALA A 259 9.17 -8.44 12.42
N LEU A 260 7.87 -8.68 12.55
CA LEU A 260 7.19 -9.77 11.83
C LEU A 260 7.10 -9.52 10.32
N ALA A 261 6.96 -8.26 9.88
CA ALA A 261 7.00 -7.93 8.46
C ALA A 261 8.42 -8.12 7.90
N LEU A 262 9.43 -7.71 8.66
CA LEU A 262 10.84 -7.90 8.30
C LEU A 262 11.21 -9.38 8.23
N GLU A 263 10.79 -10.19 9.20
CA GLU A 263 11.01 -11.64 9.20
C GLU A 263 10.43 -12.30 7.94
N ARG A 264 9.22 -11.95 7.53
CA ARG A 264 8.62 -12.47 6.29
C ARG A 264 9.43 -12.14 5.05
N GLN A 265 10.04 -10.94 5.00
CA GLN A 265 10.92 -10.57 3.91
C GLN A 265 12.22 -11.37 3.94
N ILE A 266 12.83 -11.55 5.12
CA ILE A 266 14.04 -12.36 5.31
C ILE A 266 13.78 -13.82 4.92
N LYS A 267 12.67 -14.42 5.35
CA LYS A 267 12.25 -15.78 4.94
C LYS A 267 12.09 -15.90 3.43
N GLY A 268 11.72 -14.81 2.74
CA GLY A 268 11.70 -14.75 1.29
C GLY A 268 13.05 -14.98 0.60
N LEU A 269 14.17 -14.78 1.32
CA LEU A 269 15.53 -15.01 0.82
C LEU A 269 16.00 -16.45 1.00
N LEU A 270 15.31 -17.26 1.81
CA LEU A 270 15.72 -18.62 2.16
C LEU A 270 15.96 -19.51 0.92
N THR A 271 15.11 -19.36 -0.09
CA THR A 271 15.20 -20.14 -1.33
C THR A 271 16.37 -19.72 -2.24
N SER A 272 17.04 -18.60 -1.94
CA SER A 272 18.06 -18.01 -2.80
C SER A 272 19.44 -18.01 -2.16
N ASP A 273 19.54 -17.69 -0.87
CA ASP A 273 20.81 -17.71 -0.14
C ASP A 273 20.59 -18.05 1.33
N LYS A 274 20.97 -19.29 1.69
CA LYS A 274 20.84 -19.80 3.06
C LYS A 274 21.74 -19.04 4.04
N SER A 275 22.94 -18.64 3.61
CA SER A 275 23.89 -17.95 4.49
C SER A 275 23.43 -16.54 4.84
N LEU A 276 22.88 -15.81 3.85
CA LEU A 276 22.27 -14.50 4.07
C LEU A 276 21.01 -14.61 4.94
N PHE A 277 20.18 -15.63 4.72
CA PHE A 277 19.03 -15.89 5.57
C PHE A 277 19.43 -16.11 7.04
N GLU A 278 20.44 -16.93 7.31
CA GLU A 278 20.96 -17.18 8.66
C GLU A 278 21.50 -15.91 9.31
N LYS A 279 22.28 -15.13 8.56
CA LYS A 279 22.82 -13.85 9.01
C LYS A 279 21.70 -12.88 9.39
N PHE A 280 20.76 -12.62 8.49
CA PHE A 280 19.68 -11.67 8.77
C PHE A 280 18.72 -12.17 9.84
N SER A 281 18.44 -13.47 9.92
CA SER A 281 17.61 -14.03 10.99
C SER A 281 18.28 -13.84 12.36
N THR A 282 19.60 -14.01 12.43
CA THR A 282 20.38 -13.79 13.65
C THR A 282 20.42 -12.31 14.02
N ASP A 283 20.69 -11.43 13.06
CA ASP A 283 20.70 -9.98 13.26
C ASP A 283 19.31 -9.46 13.68
N LEU A 284 18.24 -9.97 13.08
CA LEU A 284 16.87 -9.60 13.43
C LEU A 284 16.59 -9.87 14.90
N LYS A 285 16.91 -11.08 15.38
CA LYS A 285 16.75 -11.46 16.79
C LYS A 285 17.58 -10.56 17.71
N LYS A 286 18.85 -10.36 17.36
CA LYS A 286 19.77 -9.51 18.12
C LYS A 286 19.24 -8.08 18.26
N TYR A 287 18.81 -7.45 17.17
CA TYR A 287 18.33 -6.06 17.21
C TYR A 287 16.93 -5.95 17.81
N LEU A 288 16.05 -6.93 17.62
CA LEU A 288 14.76 -6.97 18.31
C LEU A 288 14.92 -7.08 19.83
N SER A 289 15.80 -7.95 20.33
CA SER A 289 16.10 -8.07 21.76
C SER A 289 16.59 -6.74 22.33
N LYS A 290 17.59 -6.12 21.68
CA LYS A 290 18.10 -4.79 22.08
C LYS A 290 17.02 -3.71 22.06
N SER A 291 16.10 -3.77 21.10
CA SER A 291 15.01 -2.82 20.99
C SER A 291 14.03 -2.94 22.16
N LEU A 292 13.71 -4.16 22.59
CA LEU A 292 12.83 -4.43 23.72
C LEU A 292 13.42 -4.02 25.08
N GLU A 293 14.75 -3.90 25.18
CA GLU A 293 15.45 -3.40 26.38
C GLU A 293 15.32 -1.87 26.54
N ARG A 294 15.01 -1.14 25.45
CA ARG A 294 14.82 0.32 25.50
C ARG A 294 13.57 0.66 26.33
N PRO A 295 13.66 1.56 27.33
CA PRO A 295 12.54 1.86 28.22
C PRO A 295 11.24 2.28 27.51
N GLU A 296 11.35 3.15 26.51
CA GLU A 296 10.24 3.66 25.72
C GLU A 296 9.56 2.57 24.88
N VAL A 297 10.34 1.67 24.30
CA VAL A 297 9.83 0.52 23.54
C VAL A 297 9.19 -0.50 24.49
N SER A 298 9.86 -0.85 25.58
CA SER A 298 9.38 -1.81 26.58
C SER A 298 8.05 -1.39 27.20
N LEU A 299 7.90 -0.10 27.54
CA LEU A 299 6.67 0.45 28.11
C LEU A 299 5.52 0.36 27.11
N LYS A 300 5.76 0.79 25.86
CA LYS A 300 4.74 0.76 24.82
C LYS A 300 4.36 -0.68 24.44
N TYR A 301 5.34 -1.56 24.27
CA TYR A 301 5.13 -2.99 23.99
C TYR A 301 4.26 -3.68 25.03
N ARG A 302 4.42 -3.36 26.33
CA ARG A 302 3.57 -3.89 27.40
C ARG A 302 2.12 -3.39 27.33
N ARG A 303 1.93 -2.14 26.91
CA ARG A 303 0.61 -1.47 26.83
C ARG A 303 -0.15 -1.79 25.54
N ASP A 304 0.55 -2.10 24.46
CA ASP A 304 -0.02 -2.33 23.13
C ASP A 304 -0.83 -3.64 23.09
N ARG A 305 -2.12 -3.55 22.77
CA ARG A 305 -3.06 -4.68 22.77
C ARG A 305 -3.21 -5.34 21.40
N ASP A 306 -2.82 -4.66 20.33
CA ASP A 306 -3.05 -5.08 18.96
C ASP A 306 -1.87 -5.89 18.41
N LEU A 307 -0.70 -5.74 19.04
CA LEU A 307 0.51 -6.44 18.65
C LEU A 307 0.46 -7.94 18.98
N ASN A 308 0.86 -8.79 18.03
CA ASN A 308 0.96 -10.24 18.25
C ASN A 308 2.23 -10.59 19.06
N ARG A 309 2.15 -10.40 20.39
CA ARG A 309 3.26 -10.65 21.32
C ARG A 309 3.72 -12.10 21.33
N HIS A 310 2.81 -13.06 21.09
CA HIS A 310 3.17 -14.47 21.04
C HIS A 310 4.11 -14.76 19.85
N ALA A 311 3.77 -14.28 18.66
CA ALA A 311 4.63 -14.43 17.48
C ALA A 311 5.98 -13.73 17.65
N ILE A 312 6.00 -12.55 18.26
CA ILE A 312 7.23 -11.79 18.54
C ILE A 312 8.11 -12.52 19.56
N SER A 313 7.52 -13.07 20.62
CA SER A 313 8.24 -13.90 21.58
C SER A 313 8.79 -15.16 20.93
N HIS A 314 8.00 -15.82 20.09
CA HIS A 314 8.43 -17.01 19.36
C HIS A 314 9.63 -16.69 18.47
N LEU A 315 9.62 -15.55 17.78
CA LEU A 315 10.74 -15.11 16.94
C LEU A 315 12.06 -14.99 17.72
N LEU A 316 12.02 -14.63 19.00
CA LEU A 316 13.21 -14.55 19.85
C LEU A 316 13.71 -15.93 20.31
N THR A 317 12.80 -16.87 20.53
CA THR A 317 13.11 -18.20 21.10
C THR A 317 13.31 -19.30 20.05
N GLU A 318 12.78 -19.13 18.84
CA GLU A 318 12.72 -20.16 17.82
C GLU A 318 14.11 -20.55 17.29
N PRO A 319 14.51 -21.83 17.37
CA PRO A 319 15.75 -22.30 16.74
C PRO A 319 15.68 -22.14 15.21
N LEU A 320 16.79 -21.75 14.58
CA LEU A 320 16.86 -21.58 13.11
C LEU A 320 16.41 -22.83 12.35
N GLU A 321 16.67 -24.01 12.90
CA GLU A 321 16.27 -25.32 12.35
C GLU A 321 14.77 -25.47 12.12
N ASN A 322 13.94 -24.89 12.99
CA ASN A 322 12.48 -24.96 12.87
C ASN A 322 11.93 -23.98 11.84
N SER A 323 12.59 -22.83 11.67
CA SER A 323 12.25 -21.86 10.63
C SER A 323 12.47 -22.43 9.22
N TYR A 324 13.40 -23.37 9.05
CA TYR A 324 13.54 -24.10 7.79
C TYR A 324 12.31 -24.98 7.52
N LYS A 325 11.87 -25.79 8.49
CA LYS A 325 10.77 -26.75 8.32
C LYS A 325 9.42 -26.09 8.01
N ALA A 326 9.13 -24.94 8.63
CA ALA A 326 7.89 -24.19 8.40
C ALA A 326 7.82 -23.55 6.99
N SER A 327 8.96 -23.40 6.30
CA SER A 327 9.06 -22.76 4.99
C SER A 327 8.92 -23.74 3.83
N PHE A 328 9.27 -25.02 4.04
CA PHE A 328 9.19 -26.10 3.04
C PHE A 328 7.85 -26.84 3.05
N SER A 329 6.91 -26.45 3.93
CA SER A 329 5.60 -27.07 4.10
C SER A 329 4.43 -26.26 3.49
N LEU A 330 4.74 -25.26 2.65
CA LEU A 330 3.77 -24.42 1.93
C LEU A 330 3.83 -24.63 0.42
#